data_AF-A0A7X7UK96-F1
#
_entry.id   AF-A0A7X7UK96-F1
#
_cell.length_a   1.000
_cell.length_b   1.000
_cell.length_c   1.000
_cell.angle_alpha   90.00
_cell.angle_beta   90.00
_cell.angle_gamma   90.00
#
_symmetry.space_group_name_H-M   'P 1'
#
loop_
_entity.id
_entity.type
_entity.pdbx_description
1 polymer ?
#
loop_
_entity_poly.entity_id
_entity_poly.type
_entity_poly.pdbx_seq_one_letter_code
_entity_poly.pdbx_strand_id
1 'polypeptide(L)'
;YIETTLNLTYGSASFPFERMNLDTFYVQMPVNADSVSFADVQQAYESLFGNITAQYHAMAAENKQFIFCHLRPLENQLKNGSETWEMVSGVGEGPINLFTFGLNDYWKWGLGWINMGGYCGGPYAGTHTDSDAAYEIAKKVRLRKPVPTGNYSYIAPFVNVEIYPEYYRNPNDTIIDNIRDFLLFRSVNWLPNYTQCIPPEDMNFYLSGVETIIYNLAKPAGLHFIDLNLIGDYSLGTPNFGYIFHGGIINYGTLVINPDPPMDL
;
A
#
# COMPACT_ATOMS: atom_id res chain seq x y z
N TYR A 1 -13.23 -16.29 -8.61
CA TYR A 1 -12.79 -16.95 -9.86
C TYR A 1 -11.86 -16.04 -10.64
N ILE A 2 -12.35 -14.94 -11.22
CA ILE A 2 -11.56 -13.98 -12.02
C ILE A 2 -10.22 -13.62 -11.36
N GLU A 3 -10.25 -13.09 -10.14
CA GLU A 3 -9.06 -12.70 -9.37
C GLU A 3 -8.06 -13.86 -9.19
N THR A 4 -8.54 -15.01 -8.72
CA THR A 4 -7.71 -16.21 -8.50
C THR A 4 -7.05 -16.66 -9.79
N THR A 5 -7.79 -16.69 -10.91
CA THR A 5 -7.28 -17.08 -12.22
C THR A 5 -6.20 -16.12 -12.69
N LEU A 6 -6.44 -14.81 -12.62
CA LEU A 6 -5.45 -13.81 -13.05
C LEU A 6 -4.16 -13.88 -12.21
N ASN A 7 -4.30 -14.00 -10.89
CA ASN A 7 -3.13 -14.07 -10.01
C ASN A 7 -2.33 -15.36 -10.16
N LEU A 8 -2.99 -16.51 -10.36
CA LEU A 8 -2.28 -17.77 -10.60
C LEU A 8 -1.63 -17.81 -11.98
N THR A 9 -2.26 -17.24 -13.01
CA THR A 9 -1.70 -17.28 -14.36
C THR A 9 -0.57 -16.26 -14.54
N TYR A 10 -0.72 -15.04 -14.03
CA TYR A 10 0.18 -13.92 -14.35
C TYR A 10 0.86 -13.30 -13.12
N GLY A 11 0.31 -13.50 -11.92
CA GLY A 11 0.75 -12.84 -10.70
C GLY A 11 2.00 -13.49 -10.09
N SER A 12 3.01 -12.66 -9.79
CA SER A 12 4.23 -13.10 -9.10
C SER A 12 4.38 -12.42 -7.74
N ALA A 13 4.04 -13.13 -6.67
CA ALA A 13 4.34 -12.72 -5.30
C ALA A 13 5.85 -12.79 -4.97
N SER A 14 6.62 -13.44 -5.84
CA SER A 14 8.05 -13.71 -5.67
C SER A 14 8.93 -12.70 -6.43
N PHE A 15 8.33 -11.70 -7.08
CA PHE A 15 9.08 -10.65 -7.73
C PHE A 15 9.43 -9.55 -6.72
N PRO A 16 10.71 -9.21 -6.57
CA PRO A 16 11.09 -8.08 -5.74
C PRO A 16 10.87 -6.76 -6.49
N PHE A 17 10.31 -5.75 -5.81
CA PHE A 17 10.02 -4.45 -6.41
C PHE A 17 10.31 -3.29 -5.43
N GLU A 18 10.66 -2.13 -6.00
CA GLU A 18 10.82 -0.88 -5.27
C GLU A 18 9.52 -0.08 -5.23
N ARG A 19 8.80 -0.08 -6.35
CA ARG A 19 7.56 0.66 -6.54
C ARG A 19 6.45 -0.32 -6.85
N MET A 20 5.27 -0.06 -6.29
CA MET A 20 4.04 -0.72 -6.66
C MET A 20 3.16 0.31 -7.35
N ASN A 21 2.89 0.11 -8.63
CA ASN A 21 1.97 0.93 -9.40
C ASN A 21 0.59 0.27 -9.28
N LEU A 22 -0.31 0.94 -8.54
CA LEU A 22 -1.69 0.49 -8.38
C LEU A 22 -2.59 1.21 -9.38
N ASP A 23 -3.52 0.48 -9.97
CA ASP A 23 -4.58 1.06 -10.80
C ASP A 23 -5.90 0.35 -10.54
N THR A 24 -6.99 1.08 -10.77
CA THR A 24 -8.34 0.65 -10.44
C THR A 24 -9.20 0.60 -11.70
N PHE A 25 -9.77 -0.58 -11.96
CA PHE A 25 -10.67 -0.83 -13.07
C PHE A 25 -12.07 -1.16 -12.57
N TYR A 26 -13.08 -0.86 -13.38
CA TYR A 26 -14.47 -1.14 -13.06
C TYR A 26 -15.09 -2.01 -14.13
N VAL A 27 -15.93 -2.94 -13.70
CA VAL A 27 -16.76 -3.76 -14.60
C VAL A 27 -18.17 -3.84 -14.05
N GLN A 28 -19.16 -3.83 -14.95
CA GLN A 28 -20.54 -4.11 -14.60
C GLN A 28 -20.80 -5.60 -14.79
N MET A 29 -21.29 -6.27 -13.75
CA MET A 29 -21.72 -7.67 -13.83
C MET A 29 -23.23 -7.76 -13.62
N PRO A 30 -23.99 -8.32 -14.59
CA PRO A 30 -25.40 -8.62 -14.39
C PRO A 30 -25.60 -9.63 -13.26
N VAL A 31 -26.47 -9.30 -12.32
CA VAL A 31 -26.85 -10.17 -11.20
C VAL A 31 -28.32 -10.54 -11.36
N ASN A 32 -28.58 -11.84 -11.50
CA ASN A 32 -29.91 -12.42 -11.65
C ASN A 32 -30.17 -13.40 -10.50
N ALA A 33 -31.15 -13.07 -9.65
CA ALA A 33 -31.55 -13.86 -8.49
C ALA A 33 -30.35 -14.27 -7.63
N ASP A 34 -29.53 -13.29 -7.24
CA ASP A 34 -28.32 -13.45 -6.42
C ASP A 34 -27.23 -14.32 -7.05
N SER A 35 -27.28 -14.51 -8.37
CA SER A 35 -26.29 -15.27 -9.13
C SER A 35 -25.79 -14.49 -10.35
N VAL A 36 -24.55 -14.76 -10.74
CA VAL A 36 -23.95 -14.24 -11.97
C VAL A 36 -23.73 -15.42 -12.91
N SER A 37 -24.10 -15.26 -14.18
CA SER A 37 -23.91 -16.34 -15.15
C SER A 37 -22.43 -16.51 -15.49
N PHE A 38 -22.00 -17.72 -15.85
CA PHE A 38 -20.61 -17.93 -16.24
C PHE A 38 -20.21 -17.14 -17.50
N ALA A 39 -21.15 -16.89 -18.41
CA ALA A 39 -20.91 -16.07 -19.59
C ALA A 39 -20.58 -14.62 -19.21
N ASP A 40 -21.30 -14.05 -18.24
CA ASP A 40 -21.04 -12.71 -17.71
C ASP A 40 -19.68 -12.67 -16.98
N VAL A 41 -19.35 -13.71 -16.21
CA VAL A 41 -18.04 -13.85 -15.56
C VAL A 41 -16.90 -13.89 -16.59
N GLN A 42 -17.09 -14.62 -17.69
CA GLN A 42 -16.09 -14.71 -18.75
C GLN A 42 -15.91 -13.34 -19.44
N GLN A 43 -17.01 -12.66 -19.78
CA GLN A 43 -16.92 -11.32 -20.38
C GLN A 43 -16.25 -10.31 -19.46
N ALA A 44 -16.55 -10.36 -18.16
CA ALA A 44 -15.89 -9.54 -17.16
C ALA A 44 -14.39 -9.87 -17.06
N TYR A 45 -14.00 -11.14 -17.08
CA TYR A 45 -12.61 -11.57 -17.12
C TYR A 45 -11.88 -10.98 -18.33
N GLU A 46 -12.43 -11.12 -19.54
CA GLU A 46 -11.80 -10.63 -20.78
C GLU A 46 -11.60 -9.12 -20.76
N SER A 47 -12.62 -8.37 -20.28
CA SER A 47 -12.54 -6.91 -20.13
C SER A 47 -11.48 -6.48 -19.12
N LEU A 48 -11.49 -7.08 -17.93
CA LEU A 48 -10.53 -6.76 -16.87
C LEU A 48 -9.09 -7.15 -17.25
N PHE A 49 -8.91 -8.31 -17.89
CA PHE A 49 -7.63 -8.76 -18.40
C PHE A 49 -7.08 -7.78 -19.44
N GLY A 50 -7.90 -7.38 -20.43
CA GLY A 50 -7.50 -6.38 -21.43
C GLY A 50 -7.05 -5.05 -20.80
N ASN A 51 -7.73 -4.60 -19.76
CA ASN A 51 -7.37 -3.38 -19.04
C ASN A 51 -6.04 -3.52 -18.27
N ILE A 52 -5.81 -4.64 -17.56
CA ILE A 52 -4.54 -4.91 -16.87
C ILE A 52 -3.39 -4.97 -17.88
N THR A 53 -3.57 -5.70 -18.98
CA THR A 53 -2.54 -5.82 -20.04
C THR A 53 -2.22 -4.45 -20.64
N ALA A 54 -3.24 -3.61 -20.89
CA ALA A 54 -3.04 -2.25 -21.38
C ALA A 54 -2.24 -1.39 -20.38
N GLN A 55 -2.60 -1.41 -19.10
CA GLN A 55 -1.85 -0.71 -18.04
C GLN A 55 -0.41 -1.22 -17.96
N TYR A 56 -0.22 -2.54 -17.92
CA TYR A 56 1.09 -3.16 -17.84
C TYR A 56 1.98 -2.71 -19.00
N HIS A 57 1.51 -2.74 -20.25
CA HIS A 57 2.30 -2.33 -21.40
C HIS A 57 2.48 -0.81 -21.53
N ALA A 58 1.57 0.00 -20.99
CA ALA A 58 1.71 1.46 -20.98
C ALA A 58 2.85 1.94 -20.06
N MET A 59 3.25 1.15 -19.07
CA MET A 59 4.35 1.51 -18.16
C MET A 59 5.71 1.47 -18.87
N ALA A 60 6.43 2.60 -18.85
CA ALA A 60 7.78 2.72 -19.40
C ALA A 60 8.87 2.19 -18.44
N ALA A 61 8.67 0.99 -17.89
CA ALA A 61 9.62 0.31 -17.02
C ALA A 61 10.12 -0.99 -17.66
N GLU A 62 11.44 -1.17 -17.69
CA GLU A 62 12.09 -2.37 -18.25
C GLU A 62 11.99 -3.57 -17.31
N ASN A 63 12.08 -3.33 -15.99
CA ASN A 63 11.97 -4.37 -14.97
C ASN A 63 10.67 -4.19 -14.19
N LYS A 64 9.59 -4.79 -14.70
CA LYS A 64 8.27 -4.77 -14.10
C LYS A 64 7.64 -6.15 -14.12
N GLN A 65 6.72 -6.40 -13.19
CA GLN A 65 6.01 -7.66 -13.09
C GLN A 65 4.61 -7.42 -12.52
N PHE A 66 3.61 -8.10 -13.07
CA PHE A 66 2.29 -8.15 -12.45
C PHE A 66 2.34 -8.94 -11.14
N ILE A 67 1.97 -8.30 -10.03
CA ILE A 67 2.11 -8.87 -8.68
C ILE A 67 0.79 -9.46 -8.21
N PHE A 68 -0.29 -8.70 -8.35
CA PHE A 68 -1.62 -9.13 -7.94
C PHE A 68 -2.72 -8.30 -8.60
N CYS A 69 -3.93 -8.84 -8.60
CA CYS A 69 -5.17 -8.09 -8.60
C CYS A 69 -6.04 -8.52 -7.41
N HIS A 70 -6.92 -7.62 -7.00
CA HIS A 70 -7.95 -7.82 -6.00
C HIS A 70 -9.28 -7.30 -6.57
N LEU A 71 -10.27 -8.17 -6.66
CA LEU A 71 -11.59 -7.88 -7.21
C LEU A 71 -12.62 -7.89 -6.08
N ARG A 72 -13.35 -6.79 -5.90
CA ARG A 72 -14.41 -6.67 -4.90
C ARG A 72 -15.65 -5.98 -5.48
N PRO A 73 -16.85 -6.30 -5.00
CA PRO A 73 -18.02 -5.51 -5.33
C PRO A 73 -17.86 -4.11 -4.70
N LEU A 74 -18.31 -3.07 -5.40
CA LEU A 74 -18.25 -1.69 -4.91
C LEU A 74 -19.23 -1.48 -3.74
N GLU A 75 -20.32 -2.24 -3.74
CA GLU A 75 -21.31 -2.27 -2.67
C GLU A 75 -21.26 -3.63 -1.97
N ASN A 76 -21.51 -3.67 -0.65
CA ASN A 76 -21.41 -4.91 0.13
C ASN A 76 -22.60 -5.87 -0.05
N GLN A 77 -23.49 -5.63 -1.01
CA GLN A 77 -24.70 -6.44 -1.23
C GLN A 77 -25.00 -6.57 -2.72
N LEU A 78 -25.10 -7.82 -3.18
CA LEU A 78 -25.57 -8.15 -4.52
C LEU A 78 -26.98 -7.57 -4.71
N LYS A 79 -27.13 -6.58 -5.59
CA LYS A 79 -28.43 -6.03 -5.98
C LYS A 79 -28.85 -6.66 -7.29
N ASN A 80 -30.05 -7.22 -7.34
CA ASN A 80 -30.66 -7.70 -8.59
C ASN A 80 -30.61 -6.59 -9.66
N GLY A 81 -30.12 -6.93 -10.86
CA GLY A 81 -29.89 -6.00 -11.95
C GLY A 81 -28.44 -6.02 -12.40
N SER A 82 -27.69 -4.97 -12.06
CA SER A 82 -26.27 -4.81 -12.42
C SER A 82 -25.51 -4.31 -11.22
N GLU A 83 -24.37 -4.95 -10.94
CA GLU A 83 -23.48 -4.56 -9.87
C GLU A 83 -22.14 -4.11 -10.43
N THR A 84 -21.61 -3.04 -9.83
CA THR A 84 -20.29 -2.54 -10.18
C THR A 84 -19.25 -3.24 -9.34
N TRP A 85 -18.28 -3.85 -9.99
CA TRP A 85 -17.14 -4.46 -9.34
C TRP A 85 -15.90 -3.65 -9.63
N GLU A 86 -15.12 -3.45 -8.58
CA GLU A 86 -13.85 -2.74 -8.59
C GLU A 86 -12.71 -3.77 -8.55
N MET A 87 -11.80 -3.66 -9.50
CA MET A 87 -10.56 -4.42 -9.49
C MET A 87 -9.38 -3.48 -9.27
N VAL A 88 -8.64 -3.69 -8.19
CA VAL A 88 -7.34 -3.05 -7.98
C VAL A 88 -6.26 -3.99 -8.49
N SER A 89 -5.40 -3.51 -9.37
CA SER A 89 -4.24 -4.24 -9.88
C SER A 89 -2.95 -3.63 -9.33
N GLY A 90 -1.90 -4.44 -9.21
CA GLY A 90 -0.58 -4.01 -8.78
C GLY A 90 0.52 -4.52 -9.70
N VAL A 91 1.25 -3.59 -10.31
CA VAL A 91 2.46 -3.87 -11.09
C VAL A 91 3.68 -3.38 -10.30
N GLY A 92 4.54 -4.32 -9.92
CA GLY A 92 5.80 -4.05 -9.26
C GLY A 92 6.84 -3.57 -10.27
N GLU A 93 7.65 -2.59 -9.90
CA GLU A 93 8.72 -2.02 -10.72
C GLU A 93 10.05 -1.93 -9.95
N GLY A 94 11.14 -2.20 -10.66
CA GLY A 94 12.50 -1.81 -10.31
C GLY A 94 13.36 -2.95 -9.74
N PRO A 95 14.70 -2.90 -9.91
CA PRO A 95 15.60 -3.69 -9.08
C PRO A 95 15.66 -3.12 -7.65
N ILE A 96 15.86 -4.02 -6.67
CA ILE A 96 15.89 -3.69 -5.24
C ILE A 96 17.05 -2.74 -4.92
N ASN A 97 16.76 -1.64 -4.22
CA ASN A 97 17.80 -0.85 -3.56
C ASN A 97 17.60 -0.80 -2.03
N LEU A 98 18.26 -1.70 -1.30
CA LEU A 98 18.13 -1.82 0.16
C LEU A 98 18.97 -0.75 0.88
N PHE A 99 18.48 0.49 0.95
CA PHE A 99 19.10 1.51 1.80
C PHE A 99 18.18 1.93 2.96
N THR A 100 18.75 2.09 4.15
CA THR A 100 18.14 2.83 5.27
C THR A 100 17.98 4.31 4.93
N PHE A 101 17.27 5.07 5.76
CA PHE A 101 17.33 6.53 5.67
C PHE A 101 18.70 7.01 6.16
N GLY A 102 19.43 7.75 5.33
CA GLY A 102 20.75 8.28 5.59
C GLY A 102 20.73 9.63 6.33
N LEU A 103 21.90 10.11 6.74
CA LEU A 103 22.05 11.31 7.59
C LEU A 103 21.46 12.61 7.02
N ASN A 104 21.10 12.65 5.74
CA ASN A 104 20.52 13.82 5.09
C ASN A 104 19.02 13.67 4.77
N ASP A 105 18.39 12.55 5.17
CA ASP A 105 16.99 12.21 4.86
C ASP A 105 16.00 12.87 5.82
N TYR A 106 16.06 14.20 5.88
CA TYR A 106 15.08 15.03 6.58
C TYR A 106 13.86 15.21 5.70
N TRP A 107 12.82 14.41 5.92
CA TRP A 107 11.64 14.41 5.06
C TRP A 107 10.50 15.18 5.70
N LYS A 108 9.82 15.99 4.90
CA LYS A 108 8.55 16.56 5.31
C LYS A 108 7.54 15.44 5.46
N TRP A 109 6.72 15.54 6.51
CA TRP A 109 5.77 14.49 6.87
C TRP A 109 4.80 14.11 5.72
N GLY A 110 4.36 15.07 4.92
CA GLY A 110 3.47 14.87 3.74
C GLY A 110 2.16 15.64 3.86
N LEU A 111 1.54 16.07 2.76
CA LEU A 111 0.17 16.63 2.80
C LEU A 111 -0.42 16.46 1.41
N GLY A 112 -1.27 15.45 1.24
CA GLY A 112 -1.62 14.80 -0.02
C GLY A 112 -2.09 15.67 -1.21
N TRP A 113 -2.22 16.99 -1.09
CA TRP A 113 -2.71 17.85 -2.18
C TRP A 113 -2.20 19.32 -2.19
N ILE A 114 -1.64 19.85 -1.09
CA ILE A 114 -1.48 21.32 -0.94
C ILE A 114 -0.08 21.74 -0.48
N ASN A 115 0.70 20.83 0.12
CA ASN A 115 1.99 21.16 0.70
C ASN A 115 3.01 20.10 0.33
N MET A 116 3.35 20.10 -0.97
CA MET A 116 4.29 19.20 -1.65
C MET A 116 5.50 18.90 -0.77
N GLY A 117 5.80 17.63 -0.57
CA GLY A 117 6.61 17.09 0.52
C GLY A 117 8.07 17.56 0.47
N GLY A 118 8.94 16.68 0.01
CA GLY A 118 10.35 16.94 -0.18
C GLY A 118 11.19 16.93 1.08
N TYR A 119 12.48 17.13 0.85
CA TYR A 119 13.43 17.30 1.92
C TYR A 119 13.18 18.65 2.62
N CYS A 120 13.07 18.64 3.93
CA CYS A 120 12.85 19.84 4.75
C CYS A 120 14.11 20.32 5.48
N GLY A 121 15.21 19.59 5.37
CA GLY A 121 16.49 19.91 6.00
C GLY A 121 17.68 19.34 5.22
N GLY A 122 18.89 19.64 5.72
CA GLY A 122 20.14 19.17 5.11
C GLY A 122 20.46 19.82 3.76
N PRO A 123 21.43 19.26 3.02
CA PRO A 123 21.90 19.81 1.74
C PRO A 123 20.87 19.73 0.61
N TYR A 124 19.79 18.96 0.79
CA TYR A 124 18.74 18.73 -0.20
C TYR A 124 17.43 19.46 0.11
N ALA A 125 17.40 20.31 1.13
CA ALA A 125 16.19 21.04 1.55
C ALA A 125 15.50 21.75 0.36
N GLY A 126 14.20 21.57 0.23
CA GLY A 126 13.37 22.12 -0.85
C GLY A 126 13.39 21.33 -2.16
N THR A 127 14.04 20.16 -2.21
CA THR A 127 14.04 19.25 -3.38
C THR A 127 13.10 18.05 -3.18
N HIS A 128 12.87 17.27 -4.25
CA HIS A 128 12.02 16.06 -4.24
C HIS A 128 10.60 16.32 -3.75
N THR A 129 10.03 17.46 -4.15
CA THR A 129 8.70 17.92 -3.70
C THR A 129 7.57 17.01 -4.16
N ASP A 130 7.82 16.11 -5.11
CA ASP A 130 6.92 15.06 -5.59
C ASP A 130 6.86 13.82 -4.68
N SER A 131 7.64 13.79 -3.59
CA SER A 131 7.64 12.71 -2.59
C SER A 131 7.49 13.27 -1.18
N ASP A 132 7.21 12.42 -0.19
CA ASP A 132 7.13 12.77 1.22
C ASP A 132 7.57 11.61 2.13
N ALA A 133 7.62 11.86 3.44
CA ALA A 133 8.03 10.86 4.41
C ALA A 133 7.15 9.59 4.38
N ALA A 134 5.83 9.73 4.22
CA ALA A 134 4.92 8.58 4.19
C ALA A 134 5.20 7.71 2.95
N TYR A 135 5.35 8.35 1.79
CA TYR A 135 5.69 7.67 0.54
C TYR A 135 7.03 6.95 0.63
N GLU A 136 8.08 7.62 1.12
CA GLU A 136 9.42 7.02 1.22
C GLU A 136 9.48 5.88 2.25
N ILE A 137 8.72 5.97 3.36
CA ILE A 137 8.59 4.86 4.31
C ILE A 137 7.91 3.67 3.63
N ALA A 138 6.76 3.87 2.98
CA ALA A 138 6.04 2.79 2.29
C ALA A 138 6.90 2.14 1.19
N LYS A 139 7.65 2.95 0.43
CA LYS A 139 8.61 2.50 -0.57
C LYS A 139 9.68 1.58 0.03
N LYS A 140 10.28 1.97 1.17
CA LYS A 140 11.29 1.12 1.85
C LYS A 140 10.70 -0.13 2.47
N VAL A 141 9.46 -0.09 2.98
CA VAL A 141 8.74 -1.29 3.46
C VAL A 141 8.57 -2.31 2.33
N ARG A 142 8.19 -1.87 1.13
CA ARG A 142 8.06 -2.75 -0.05
C ARG A 142 9.38 -3.40 -0.43
N LEU A 143 10.45 -2.62 -0.45
CA LEU A 143 11.81 -3.12 -0.72
C LEU A 143 12.28 -4.17 0.29
N ARG A 144 11.82 -4.08 1.53
CA ARG A 144 12.18 -5.00 2.62
C ARG A 144 11.18 -6.14 2.81
N LYS A 145 10.12 -6.18 2.01
CA LYS A 145 9.14 -7.26 2.02
C LYS A 145 9.85 -8.59 1.78
N PRO A 146 9.71 -9.58 2.68
CA PRO A 146 10.25 -10.91 2.44
C PRO A 146 9.62 -11.51 1.18
N VAL A 147 10.46 -11.83 0.22
CA VAL A 147 10.08 -12.48 -1.03
C VAL A 147 10.29 -13.99 -0.87
N PRO A 148 9.24 -14.83 -1.00
CA PRO A 148 9.38 -16.27 -0.83
C PRO A 148 10.26 -16.87 -1.94
N THR A 149 11.04 -17.90 -1.60
CA THR A 149 11.86 -18.63 -2.59
C THR A 149 10.99 -19.63 -3.36
N GLY A 150 10.90 -19.47 -4.67
CA GLY A 150 10.10 -20.31 -5.56
C GLY A 150 9.08 -19.47 -6.32
N ASN A 151 8.07 -20.13 -6.86
CA ASN A 151 6.96 -19.48 -7.55
C ASN A 151 5.77 -19.41 -6.60
N TYR A 152 5.30 -18.20 -6.32
CA TYR A 152 4.17 -17.96 -5.44
C TYR A 152 3.25 -16.90 -6.04
N SER A 153 1.96 -17.03 -5.74
CA SER A 153 0.93 -16.08 -6.12
C SER A 153 0.04 -15.75 -4.93
N TYR A 154 -0.57 -14.56 -4.96
CA TYR A 154 -1.59 -14.18 -3.99
C TYR A 154 -2.98 -14.60 -4.49
N ILE A 155 -3.79 -15.19 -3.62
CA ILE A 155 -5.18 -15.54 -3.94
C ILE A 155 -6.12 -15.00 -2.87
N ALA A 156 -7.40 -14.86 -3.25
CA ALA A 156 -8.50 -14.59 -2.33
C ALA A 156 -8.47 -15.49 -1.08
N PRO A 157 -8.92 -14.98 0.08
CA PRO A 157 -9.45 -13.64 0.30
C PRO A 157 -8.32 -12.61 0.46
N PHE A 158 -8.57 -11.40 -0.04
CA PHE A 158 -7.77 -10.22 0.25
C PHE A 158 -8.42 -9.46 1.41
N VAL A 159 -7.58 -8.94 2.31
CA VAL A 159 -8.03 -8.17 3.47
C VAL A 159 -7.31 -6.84 3.51
N ASN A 160 -8.07 -5.78 3.76
CA ASN A 160 -7.55 -4.44 3.97
C ASN A 160 -7.59 -4.12 5.46
N VAL A 161 -6.47 -3.67 6.00
CA VAL A 161 -6.38 -3.25 7.40
C VAL A 161 -5.96 -1.79 7.44
N GLU A 162 -6.85 -0.94 7.93
CA GLU A 162 -6.55 0.47 8.16
C GLU A 162 -5.60 0.62 9.34
N ILE A 163 -4.66 1.56 9.21
CA ILE A 163 -3.70 1.88 10.25
C ILE A 163 -3.68 3.39 10.49
N TYR A 164 -3.76 3.74 11.77
CA TYR A 164 -3.64 5.10 12.27
C TYR A 164 -2.76 5.09 13.52
N PRO A 165 -2.00 6.16 13.80
CA PRO A 165 -1.07 6.16 14.92
C PRO A 165 -1.73 5.83 16.26
N GLU A 166 -2.95 6.30 16.49
CA GLU A 166 -3.71 6.12 17.72
C GLU A 166 -3.91 4.64 18.11
N TYR A 167 -3.84 3.73 17.15
CA TYR A 167 -3.98 2.29 17.38
C TYR A 167 -2.67 1.60 17.77
N TYR A 168 -1.52 2.26 17.58
CA TYR A 168 -0.19 1.66 17.68
C TYR A 168 0.76 2.53 18.50
N ARG A 169 0.42 2.74 19.78
CA ARG A 169 1.30 3.45 20.73
C ARG A 169 2.65 2.76 20.88
N ASN A 170 3.72 3.53 20.95
CA ASN A 170 5.05 3.01 21.26
C ASN A 170 5.10 2.58 22.74
N PRO A 171 5.27 1.28 23.05
CA PRO A 171 5.27 0.82 24.44
C PRO A 171 6.53 1.25 25.22
N ASN A 172 7.59 1.66 24.51
CA ASN A 172 8.84 2.10 25.11
C ASN A 172 8.88 3.61 25.40
N ASP A 173 7.81 4.32 25.05
CA ASP A 173 7.69 5.74 25.34
C ASP A 173 6.51 6.02 26.30
N THR A 174 6.86 6.62 27.43
CA THR A 174 5.93 6.92 28.52
C THR A 174 5.54 8.39 28.57
N ILE A 175 6.28 9.25 27.88
CA ILE A 175 6.02 10.69 27.79
C ILE A 175 5.12 10.92 26.57
N ILE A 176 4.41 12.04 26.54
CA ILE A 176 3.62 12.45 25.37
C ILE A 176 4.19 13.79 24.93
N ASP A 177 5.10 13.77 23.96
CA ASP A 177 5.89 14.93 23.56
C ASP A 177 6.20 15.01 22.05
N ASN A 178 5.43 14.31 21.21
CA ASN A 178 5.60 14.16 19.76
C ASN A 178 6.86 13.37 19.32
N ILE A 179 7.72 12.91 20.24
CA ILE A 179 8.92 12.15 19.89
C ILE A 179 8.62 10.67 20.03
N ARG A 180 8.26 10.02 18.91
CA ARG A 180 8.07 8.56 18.87
C ARG A 180 6.99 8.04 19.84
N ASP A 181 6.00 8.87 20.17
CA ASP A 181 4.82 8.49 20.98
C ASP A 181 4.09 7.25 20.40
N PHE A 182 4.14 7.08 19.07
CA PHE A 182 3.48 6.02 18.31
C PHE A 182 4.44 5.37 17.32
N LEU A 183 4.13 4.14 16.89
CA LEU A 183 4.89 3.42 15.85
C LEU A 183 4.67 3.98 14.43
N LEU A 184 3.68 4.85 14.26
CA LEU A 184 3.45 5.68 13.07
C LEU A 184 3.70 7.15 13.43
N PHE A 185 4.11 7.95 12.46
CA PHE A 185 4.32 9.37 12.69
C PHE A 185 3.02 10.06 13.11
N ARG A 186 3.12 10.86 14.17
CA ARG A 186 2.08 11.77 14.64
C ARG A 186 2.76 12.93 15.35
N SER A 187 2.34 14.15 15.03
CA SER A 187 2.87 15.37 15.63
C SER A 187 1.74 16.37 15.82
N VAL A 188 1.58 16.83 17.05
CA VAL A 188 0.45 17.60 17.54
C VAL A 188 0.90 18.99 17.95
N ASN A 189 0.23 20.04 17.47
CA ASN A 189 0.72 21.42 17.58
C ASN A 189 0.70 22.03 18.99
N TRP A 190 0.02 21.41 19.96
CA TRP A 190 -0.01 21.85 21.37
C TRP A 190 0.90 21.04 22.31
N LEU A 191 1.56 20.01 21.79
CA LEU A 191 2.57 19.26 22.53
C LEU A 191 3.98 19.82 22.25
N PRO A 192 4.96 19.61 23.14
CA PRO A 192 6.36 19.91 22.85
C PRO A 192 6.84 19.25 21.54
N ASN A 193 7.96 19.72 21.00
CA ASN A 193 8.62 19.13 19.82
C ASN A 193 7.74 18.97 18.57
N TYR A 194 6.67 19.78 18.42
CA TYR A 194 5.91 19.80 17.19
C TYR A 194 6.82 20.09 16.00
N THR A 195 6.93 19.13 15.08
CA THR A 195 7.71 19.25 13.86
C THR A 195 6.91 18.78 12.65
N GLN A 196 7.12 19.45 11.52
CA GLN A 196 6.67 19.01 10.19
C GLN A 196 7.78 18.29 9.41
N CYS A 197 8.99 18.26 9.97
CA CYS A 197 10.20 17.73 9.38
C CYS A 197 10.68 16.55 10.23
N ILE A 198 10.68 15.36 9.66
CA ILE A 198 11.03 14.12 10.36
C ILE A 198 12.52 13.87 10.13
N PRO A 199 13.35 13.84 11.19
CA PRO A 199 14.78 13.62 11.03
C PRO A 199 15.06 12.13 10.69
N PRO A 200 16.24 11.83 10.11
CA PRO A 200 16.57 10.47 9.64
C PRO A 200 16.44 9.36 10.69
N GLU A 201 16.80 9.64 11.93
CA GLU A 201 16.67 8.70 13.05
C GLU A 201 15.21 8.33 13.31
N ASP A 202 14.30 9.30 13.18
CA ASP A 202 12.87 9.09 13.36
C ASP A 202 12.26 8.42 12.12
N MET A 203 12.72 8.77 10.91
CA MET A 203 12.35 8.06 9.69
C MET A 203 12.66 6.56 9.78
N ASN A 204 13.84 6.19 10.30
CA ASN A 204 14.21 4.79 10.51
C ASN A 204 13.39 4.13 11.66
N PHE A 205 13.05 4.89 12.70
CA PHE A 205 12.14 4.41 13.75
C PHE A 205 10.76 4.09 13.17
N TYR A 206 10.14 5.02 12.44
CA TYR A 206 8.82 4.81 11.85
C TYR A 206 8.81 3.74 10.77
N LEU A 207 9.88 3.58 9.98
CA LEU A 207 10.05 2.45 9.08
C LEU A 207 9.96 1.11 9.82
N SER A 208 10.71 0.97 10.93
CA SER A 208 10.68 -0.22 11.77
C SER A 208 9.33 -0.40 12.49
N GLY A 209 8.69 0.70 12.86
CA GLY A 209 7.35 0.73 13.44
C GLY A 209 6.29 0.21 12.48
N VAL A 210 6.30 0.67 11.23
CA VAL A 210 5.40 0.18 10.16
C VAL A 210 5.63 -1.30 9.90
N GLU A 211 6.87 -1.76 9.81
CA GLU A 211 7.18 -3.20 9.68
C GLU A 211 6.64 -4.01 10.86
N THR A 212 6.78 -3.49 12.09
CA THR A 212 6.23 -4.13 13.30
C THR A 212 4.70 -4.22 13.23
N ILE A 213 4.03 -3.17 12.76
CA ILE A 213 2.58 -3.18 12.57
C ILE A 213 2.19 -4.25 11.54
N ILE A 214 2.83 -4.26 10.38
CA ILE A 214 2.52 -5.20 9.28
C ILE A 214 2.72 -6.65 9.69
N TYR A 215 3.83 -6.98 10.33
CA TYR A 215 4.19 -8.38 10.56
C TYR A 215 3.72 -8.94 11.91
N ASN A 216 3.49 -8.08 12.91
CA ASN A 216 3.26 -8.53 14.29
C ASN A 216 1.93 -8.05 14.89
N LEU A 217 1.48 -6.82 14.63
CA LEU A 217 0.35 -6.24 15.36
C LEU A 217 -0.97 -6.28 14.57
N ALA A 218 -0.90 -6.00 13.26
CA ALA A 218 -2.07 -5.88 12.38
C ALA A 218 -2.26 -7.10 11.47
N LYS A 219 -1.35 -8.09 11.53
CA LYS A 219 -1.33 -9.24 10.61
C LYS A 219 -2.52 -10.17 10.86
N PRO A 220 -3.45 -10.34 9.89
CA PRO A 220 -4.49 -11.35 10.01
C PRO A 220 -3.91 -12.77 10.00
N ALA A 221 -4.51 -13.67 10.76
CA ALA A 221 -4.08 -15.06 10.83
C ALA A 221 -4.11 -15.73 9.44
N GLY A 222 -3.01 -16.37 9.05
CA GLY A 222 -2.91 -17.11 7.78
C GLY A 222 -2.73 -16.24 6.53
N LEU A 223 -2.76 -14.90 6.64
CA LEU A 223 -2.56 -14.01 5.50
C LEU A 223 -1.16 -13.41 5.47
N HIS A 224 -0.73 -13.00 4.28
CA HIS A 224 0.59 -12.46 3.98
C HIS A 224 0.50 -11.05 3.44
N PHE A 225 1.45 -10.19 3.84
CA PHE A 225 1.55 -8.82 3.36
C PHE A 225 1.72 -8.78 1.84
N ILE A 226 0.93 -7.94 1.18
CA ILE A 226 0.96 -7.72 -0.26
C ILE A 226 1.59 -6.36 -0.55
N ASP A 227 0.95 -5.30 -0.08
CA ASP A 227 1.35 -3.92 -0.27
C ASP A 227 0.78 -2.99 0.80
N LEU A 228 1.36 -1.80 0.95
CA LEU A 228 0.91 -0.74 1.86
C LEU A 228 0.75 0.58 1.10
N ASN A 229 -0.41 1.21 1.22
CA ASN A 229 -0.57 2.61 0.89
C ASN A 229 -0.49 3.46 2.16
N LEU A 230 0.58 4.23 2.33
CA LEU A 230 0.78 5.14 3.47
C LEU A 230 0.74 6.58 2.98
N ILE A 231 -0.01 7.43 3.68
CA ILE A 231 -0.20 8.84 3.33
C ILE A 231 0.06 9.75 4.53
N GLY A 232 0.55 10.97 4.26
CA GLY A 232 0.52 12.06 5.22
C GLY A 232 -0.82 12.78 5.17
N ASP A 233 -1.54 12.81 6.30
CA ASP A 233 -2.79 13.57 6.47
C ASP A 233 -2.84 14.47 7.73
N TYR A 234 -3.66 15.52 7.67
CA TYR A 234 -3.80 16.54 8.70
C TYR A 234 -5.24 16.57 9.21
N SER A 235 -5.40 16.54 10.54
CA SER A 235 -6.70 16.66 11.18
C SER A 235 -6.82 17.97 11.96
N LEU A 236 -7.97 18.63 11.79
CA LEU A 236 -8.40 19.82 12.53
C LEU A 236 -9.50 19.45 13.53
N GLY A 237 -9.19 19.54 14.81
CA GLY A 237 -10.13 19.51 15.92
C GLY A 237 -10.46 20.92 16.43
N THR A 238 -11.67 21.06 16.99
CA THR A 238 -12.12 22.29 17.65
C THR A 238 -11.70 22.31 19.13
N PRO A 239 -11.25 23.45 19.70
CA PRO A 239 -11.11 24.79 19.12
C PRO A 239 -9.62 25.15 18.88
N ASN A 240 -8.97 24.58 17.85
CA ASN A 240 -7.56 24.75 17.43
C ASN A 240 -6.62 23.56 17.73
N PHE A 241 -7.17 22.36 17.74
CA PHE A 241 -6.36 21.15 17.86
C PHE A 241 -5.93 20.70 16.46
N GLY A 242 -4.68 20.97 16.06
CA GLY A 242 -4.12 20.46 14.80
C GLY A 242 -3.14 19.32 15.05
N TYR A 243 -3.29 18.20 14.34
CA TYR A 243 -2.23 17.20 14.29
C TYR A 243 -2.03 16.64 12.90
N ILE A 244 -0.78 16.41 12.59
CA ILE A 244 -0.30 15.81 11.35
C ILE A 244 0.11 14.38 11.65
N PHE A 245 -0.17 13.46 10.74
CA PHE A 245 0.08 12.05 10.98
C PHE A 245 0.30 11.25 9.70
N HIS A 246 0.83 10.04 9.85
CA HIS A 246 0.83 9.02 8.81
C HIS A 246 -0.28 8.00 9.08
N GLY A 247 -1.20 7.86 8.14
CA GLY A 247 -2.24 6.85 8.13
C GLY A 247 -2.20 6.06 6.83
N GLY A 248 -2.88 4.91 6.79
CA GLY A 248 -2.83 4.10 5.57
C GLY A 248 -3.66 2.83 5.60
N ILE A 249 -3.50 2.04 4.54
CA ILE A 249 -4.15 0.75 4.35
C ILE A 249 -3.09 -0.29 4.01
N ILE A 250 -3.04 -1.37 4.81
CA ILE A 250 -2.25 -2.55 4.52
C ILE A 250 -3.12 -3.57 3.79
N ASN A 251 -2.61 -4.09 2.68
CA ASN A 251 -3.24 -5.16 1.91
C ASN A 251 -2.59 -6.50 2.27
N TYR A 252 -3.42 -7.48 2.61
CA TYR A 252 -3.03 -8.86 2.85
C TYR A 252 -3.78 -9.80 1.91
N GLY A 253 -3.21 -10.97 1.64
CA GLY A 253 -3.92 -12.07 0.97
C GLY A 253 -3.29 -13.42 1.26
N THR A 254 -3.89 -14.48 0.70
CA THR A 254 -3.39 -15.84 0.90
C THR A 254 -2.24 -16.10 -0.06
N LEU A 255 -1.08 -16.51 0.46
CA LEU A 255 0.08 -16.83 -0.35
C LEU A 255 0.10 -18.33 -0.63
N VAL A 256 0.14 -18.73 -1.90
CA VAL A 256 0.16 -20.14 -2.31
C VAL A 256 1.34 -20.43 -3.23
N ILE A 257 1.87 -21.64 -3.14
CA ILE A 257 2.85 -22.14 -4.11
C ILE A 257 2.16 -22.24 -5.47
N ASN A 258 2.76 -21.64 -6.48
CA ASN A 258 2.36 -21.77 -7.86
C ASN A 258 3.35 -22.71 -8.56
N PRO A 259 2.96 -23.93 -8.98
CA PRO A 259 3.90 -24.87 -9.61
C PRO A 259 4.43 -24.34 -10.94
N ASP A 260 3.64 -23.51 -11.62
CA ASP A 260 3.98 -22.93 -12.91
C ASP A 260 4.53 -21.50 -12.69
N PRO A 261 5.57 -21.08 -13.44
CA PRO A 261 5.99 -19.70 -13.42
C PRO A 261 4.87 -18.80 -13.99
N PRO A 262 4.75 -17.55 -13.50
CA PRO A 262 3.80 -16.60 -14.07
C PRO A 262 4.07 -16.40 -15.55
N MET A 263 2.99 -16.39 -16.35
CA MET A 263 3.03 -15.99 -17.74
C MET A 263 3.18 -14.48 -17.85
N ASP A 264 3.82 -14.01 -18.92
CA ASP A 264 3.81 -12.59 -19.24
C ASP A 264 2.39 -12.15 -19.66
N LEU A 265 2.03 -10.92 -19.27
CA LEU A 265 0.79 -10.25 -19.68
C LEU A 265 0.83 -9.76 -21.12
#